data_AF-A0A5R8P590-F1
#
_entry.id   AF-A0A5R8P590-F1
#
_cell.length_a   1.000
_cell.length_b   1.000
_cell.length_c   1.000
_cell.angle_alpha   90.00
_cell.angle_beta   90.00
_cell.angle_gamma   90.00
#
_symmetry.space_group_name_H-M   'P 1'
#
loop_
_entity.id
_entity.type
_entity.pdbx_description
1 polymer ?
#
loop_
_entity_poly.entity_id
_entity_poly.type
_entity_poly.pdbx_seq_one_letter_code
_entity_poly.pdbx_strand_id
1 'polypeptide(L)'
;MQVAVCGPRECSEEEAANARAVGRLLAEAGATVLCGGGGGVMAAVAEGASTAGGLVIGVRPDTDPAGVCEGLSAVLYTNMGEARNAILVRSADAVIVIGGSWGTLSELALANRRGGVRVVTLGGWQVLDADGERVDAGIAAATPESAVDAALGRM
;
A
#
# COMPACT_ATOMS: atom_id res chain seq x y z
N MET A 1 14.88 -0.90 2.52
CA MET A 1 13.59 -0.80 3.22
C MET A 1 12.50 -1.26 2.27
N GLN A 2 11.54 -2.04 2.76
CA GLN A 2 10.37 -2.51 2.01
C GLN A 2 9.13 -1.76 2.49
N VAL A 3 8.41 -1.09 1.59
CA VAL A 3 7.19 -0.36 1.93
C VAL A 3 6.02 -1.00 1.21
N ALA A 4 5.04 -1.49 1.96
CA ALA A 4 3.79 -1.96 1.38
C ALA A 4 2.87 -0.77 1.10
N VAL A 5 2.33 -0.69 -0.12
CA VAL A 5 1.32 0.29 -0.51
C VAL A 5 0.02 -0.45 -0.79
N CYS A 6 -0.98 -0.15 0.02
CA CYS A 6 -2.27 -0.81 0.06
C CYS A 6 -3.37 0.16 -0.39
N GLY A 7 -4.31 -0.29 -1.19
CA GLY A 7 -5.40 0.54 -1.68
C GLY A 7 -6.37 -0.20 -2.58
N PRO A 8 -7.48 0.44 -2.98
CA PRO A 8 -8.55 -0.22 -3.70
C PRO A 8 -8.19 -0.57 -5.15
N ARG A 9 -8.80 -1.65 -5.66
CA ARG A 9 -8.70 -2.08 -7.06
C ARG A 9 -9.38 -1.09 -8.03
N GLU A 10 -10.46 -0.48 -7.57
CA GLU A 10 -11.15 0.61 -8.25
C GLU A 10 -10.88 1.87 -7.44
N CYS A 11 -10.32 2.90 -8.05
CA CYS A 11 -9.90 4.11 -7.34
C CYS A 11 -10.30 5.36 -8.11
N SER A 12 -10.39 6.48 -7.40
CA SER A 12 -10.57 7.79 -8.01
C SER A 12 -9.30 8.25 -8.75
N GLU A 13 -9.44 9.29 -9.57
CA GLU A 13 -8.28 9.92 -10.23
C GLU A 13 -7.30 10.51 -9.20
N GLU A 14 -7.82 11.04 -8.09
CA GLU A 14 -7.02 11.58 -6.99
C GLU A 14 -6.23 10.47 -6.27
N GLU A 15 -6.88 9.34 -5.96
CA GLU A 15 -6.23 8.18 -5.35
C GLU A 15 -5.12 7.62 -6.26
N ALA A 16 -5.39 7.53 -7.56
CA ALA A 16 -4.39 7.11 -8.55
C ALA A 16 -3.22 8.10 -8.65
N ALA A 17 -3.49 9.41 -8.67
CA ALA A 17 -2.46 10.44 -8.70
C ALA A 17 -1.57 10.38 -7.44
N ASN A 18 -2.20 10.26 -6.27
CA ASN A 18 -1.50 10.10 -5.00
C ASN A 18 -0.65 8.82 -4.98
N ALA A 19 -1.19 7.69 -5.42
CA ALA A 19 -0.48 6.43 -5.48
C ALA A 19 0.74 6.47 -6.43
N ARG A 20 0.60 7.07 -7.62
CA ARG A 20 1.72 7.31 -8.54
C ARG A 20 2.82 8.16 -7.90
N ALA A 21 2.44 9.26 -7.25
CA ALA A 21 3.40 10.13 -6.58
C ALA A 21 4.13 9.39 -5.44
N VAL A 22 3.40 8.65 -4.60
CA VAL A 22 3.98 7.80 -3.55
C VAL A 22 4.96 6.79 -4.14
N GLY A 23 4.58 6.09 -5.20
CA GLY A 23 5.44 5.09 -5.87
C GLY A 23 6.76 5.70 -6.34
N ARG A 24 6.69 6.83 -7.05
CA ARG A 24 7.87 7.58 -7.53
C ARG A 24 8.78 7.97 -6.37
N LEU A 25 8.22 8.61 -5.33
CA LEU A 25 8.98 9.11 -4.18
C LEU A 25 9.65 7.98 -3.38
N LEU A 26 8.97 6.83 -3.23
CA LEU A 26 9.55 5.64 -2.60
C LEU A 26 10.74 5.10 -3.40
N ALA A 27 10.60 5.02 -4.73
CA ALA A 27 11.67 4.57 -5.61
C ALA A 27 12.88 5.52 -5.59
N GLU A 28 12.65 6.83 -5.66
CA GLU A 28 13.69 7.85 -5.53
C GLU A 28 14.42 7.78 -4.18
N ALA A 29 13.72 7.36 -3.12
CA ALA A 29 14.30 7.12 -1.80
C ALA A 29 15.02 5.76 -1.67
N GLY A 30 15.07 4.94 -2.72
CA GLY A 30 15.69 3.62 -2.73
C GLY A 30 14.90 2.54 -1.97
N ALA A 31 13.60 2.75 -1.74
CA ALA A 31 12.73 1.76 -1.13
C ALA A 31 12.23 0.74 -2.16
N THR A 32 12.08 -0.52 -1.73
CA THR A 32 11.35 -1.54 -2.48
C THR A 32 9.85 -1.38 -2.22
N VAL A 33 9.06 -1.32 -3.27
CA VAL A 33 7.60 -1.20 -3.18
C VAL A 33 6.98 -2.59 -3.21
N LEU A 34 6.15 -2.90 -2.22
CA LEU A 34 5.29 -4.09 -2.21
C LEU A 34 3.84 -3.64 -2.45
N CYS A 35 3.10 -4.31 -3.33
CA CYS A 35 1.67 -4.05 -3.53
C CYS A 35 0.91 -5.33 -3.90
N GLY A 36 -0.41 -5.27 -4.04
CA GLY A 36 -1.21 -6.42 -4.50
C GLY A 36 -1.15 -6.68 -6.00
N GLY A 37 -0.49 -5.82 -6.79
CA GLY A 37 -0.20 -6.03 -8.22
C GLY A 37 -1.42 -6.11 -9.14
N GLY A 38 -2.54 -5.51 -8.77
CA GLY A 38 -3.75 -5.40 -9.60
C GLY A 38 -4.00 -3.98 -10.12
N GLY A 39 -5.23 -3.69 -10.54
CA GLY A 39 -5.65 -2.36 -10.97
C GLY A 39 -5.72 -1.31 -9.85
N GLY A 40 -6.18 -0.11 -10.19
CA GLY A 40 -6.42 0.99 -9.24
C GLY A 40 -5.15 1.50 -8.59
N VAL A 41 -5.16 1.65 -7.26
CA VAL A 41 -4.01 2.16 -6.50
C VAL A 41 -2.76 1.29 -6.72
N MET A 42 -2.92 -0.02 -6.83
CA MET A 42 -1.78 -0.95 -7.01
C MET A 42 -1.09 -0.77 -8.36
N ALA A 43 -1.85 -0.50 -9.43
CA ALA A 43 -1.28 -0.20 -10.74
C ALA A 43 -0.59 1.16 -10.75
N ALA A 44 -1.24 2.17 -10.16
CA ALA A 44 -0.70 3.53 -10.10
C ALA A 44 0.62 3.60 -9.30
N VAL A 45 0.71 2.94 -8.14
CA VAL A 45 1.97 2.90 -7.38
C VAL A 45 3.07 2.16 -8.12
N ALA A 46 2.73 1.05 -8.81
CA ALA A 46 3.68 0.31 -9.63
C ALA A 46 4.21 1.14 -10.80
N GLU A 47 3.34 1.88 -11.50
CA GLU A 47 3.70 2.81 -12.57
C GLU A 47 4.67 3.88 -12.06
N GLY A 48 4.33 4.54 -10.95
CA GLY A 48 5.15 5.61 -10.38
C GLY A 48 6.54 5.12 -9.95
N ALA A 49 6.58 3.98 -9.26
CA ALA A 49 7.83 3.40 -8.78
C ALA A 49 8.71 2.86 -9.92
N SER A 50 8.13 2.12 -10.86
CA SER A 50 8.88 1.54 -11.99
C SER A 50 9.44 2.59 -12.94
N THR A 51 8.68 3.66 -13.22
CA THR A 51 9.14 4.78 -14.06
C THR A 51 10.32 5.53 -13.43
N ALA A 52 10.43 5.51 -12.10
CA ALA A 52 11.56 6.05 -11.36
C ALA A 52 12.72 5.05 -11.16
N GLY A 53 12.64 3.87 -11.79
CA GLY A 53 13.67 2.81 -11.69
C GLY A 53 13.63 2.00 -10.40
N GLY A 54 12.53 2.06 -9.64
CA GLY A 54 12.34 1.33 -8.40
C GLY A 54 12.02 -0.16 -8.59
N LEU A 55 12.30 -0.96 -7.55
CA LEU A 55 11.92 -2.36 -7.49
C LEU A 55 10.49 -2.50 -6.95
N VAL A 56 9.61 -3.16 -7.72
CA VAL A 56 8.19 -3.33 -7.36
C VAL A 56 7.82 -4.81 -7.35
N ILE A 57 7.26 -5.30 -6.24
CA ILE A 57 6.85 -6.71 -6.07
C ILE A 57 5.33 -6.77 -5.86
N GLY A 58 4.63 -7.49 -6.74
CA GLY A 58 3.19 -7.73 -6.62
C GLY A 58 2.86 -9.05 -5.92
N VAL A 59 2.09 -9.02 -4.84
CA VAL A 59 1.62 -10.19 -4.09
C VAL A 59 0.17 -10.51 -4.47
N ARG A 60 -0.03 -11.50 -5.33
CA ARG A 60 -1.32 -11.80 -5.96
C ARG A 60 -2.17 -12.76 -5.12
N PRO A 61 -3.51 -12.54 -5.03
CA PRO A 61 -4.44 -13.48 -4.41
C PRO A 61 -4.64 -14.78 -5.18
N ASP A 62 -4.44 -14.73 -6.49
CA ASP A 62 -4.76 -15.77 -7.46
C ASP A 62 -3.49 -16.17 -8.23
N THR A 63 -3.65 -16.96 -9.30
CA THR A 63 -2.60 -17.34 -10.24
C THR A 63 -2.91 -16.86 -11.66
N ASP A 64 -3.84 -15.90 -11.81
CA ASP A 64 -4.26 -15.39 -13.12
C ASP A 64 -3.32 -14.28 -13.59
N PRO A 65 -2.52 -14.49 -14.65
CA PRO A 65 -1.61 -13.46 -15.15
C PRO A 65 -2.34 -12.30 -15.83
N ALA A 66 -3.58 -12.47 -16.29
CA ALA A 66 -4.32 -11.41 -16.99
C ALA A 66 -4.69 -10.23 -16.08
N GLY A 67 -4.78 -10.48 -14.76
CA GLY A 67 -5.10 -9.46 -13.76
C GLY A 67 -3.89 -8.70 -13.21
N VAL A 68 -2.69 -8.91 -13.75
CA VAL A 68 -1.43 -8.32 -13.28
C VAL A 68 -1.19 -6.96 -13.94
N CYS A 69 -0.93 -5.93 -13.14
CA CYS A 69 -0.60 -4.61 -13.67
C CYS A 69 0.84 -4.56 -14.25
N GLU A 70 1.07 -3.60 -15.14
CA GLU A 70 2.41 -3.29 -15.64
C GLU A 70 3.28 -2.63 -14.55
N GLY A 71 4.59 -2.61 -14.77
CA GLY A 71 5.55 -1.98 -13.86
C GLY A 71 6.02 -2.86 -12.69
N LEU A 72 5.50 -4.09 -12.55
CA LEU A 72 6.00 -5.03 -11.55
C LEU A 72 7.33 -5.64 -12.00
N SER A 73 8.33 -5.64 -11.10
CA SER A 73 9.62 -6.31 -11.32
C SER A 73 9.55 -7.81 -11.03
N ALA A 74 8.67 -8.21 -10.11
CA ALA A 74 8.40 -9.60 -9.78
C ALA A 74 6.95 -9.78 -9.31
N VAL A 75 6.42 -11.00 -9.51
CA VAL A 75 5.07 -11.37 -9.09
C VAL A 75 5.15 -12.62 -8.21
N LEU A 76 4.56 -12.53 -7.02
CA LEU A 76 4.35 -13.65 -6.12
C LEU A 76 2.88 -14.09 -6.20
N TYR A 77 2.61 -15.19 -6.90
CA TYR A 77 1.30 -15.82 -6.91
C TYR A 77 1.13 -16.69 -5.67
N THR A 78 0.13 -16.37 -4.84
CA THR A 78 -0.09 -17.10 -3.58
C THR A 78 -1.22 -18.12 -3.67
N ASN A 79 -2.21 -17.89 -4.53
CA ASN A 79 -3.48 -18.63 -4.56
C ASN A 79 -4.18 -18.69 -3.18
N MET A 80 -3.98 -17.67 -2.34
CA MET A 80 -4.51 -17.60 -0.97
C MET A 80 -5.75 -16.70 -0.85
N GLY A 81 -6.27 -16.15 -1.94
CA GLY A 81 -7.32 -15.14 -1.89
C GLY A 81 -6.89 -13.96 -1.00
N GLU A 82 -7.79 -13.49 -0.14
CA GLU A 82 -7.51 -12.36 0.77
C GLU A 82 -6.47 -12.67 1.86
N ALA A 83 -6.20 -13.95 2.16
CA ALA A 83 -5.21 -14.31 3.18
C ALA A 83 -3.78 -13.88 2.80
N ARG A 84 -3.52 -13.59 1.51
CA ARG A 84 -2.26 -13.02 1.03
C ARG A 84 -1.92 -11.65 1.64
N ASN A 85 -2.90 -10.93 2.19
CA ASN A 85 -2.69 -9.65 2.87
C ASN A 85 -1.72 -9.81 4.03
N ALA A 86 -1.77 -10.95 4.72
CA ALA A 86 -0.84 -11.25 5.81
C ALA A 86 0.60 -11.34 5.29
N ILE A 87 0.84 -11.94 4.13
CA ILE A 87 2.18 -12.02 3.52
C ILE A 87 2.68 -10.62 3.15
N LEU A 88 1.85 -9.82 2.47
CA LEU A 88 2.19 -8.45 2.08
C LEU A 88 2.57 -7.60 3.31
N VAL A 89 1.68 -7.55 4.31
CA VAL A 89 1.85 -6.75 5.51
C VAL A 89 3.01 -7.24 6.37
N ARG A 90 3.24 -8.56 6.48
CA ARG A 90 4.35 -9.12 7.29
C ARG A 90 5.72 -8.92 6.63
N SER A 91 5.76 -8.74 5.32
CA SER A 91 7.01 -8.53 4.57
C SER A 91 7.48 -7.07 4.57
N ALA A 92 6.64 -6.13 5.00
CA ALA A 92 6.93 -4.71 4.96
C ALA A 92 7.67 -4.19 6.21
N ASP A 93 8.50 -3.17 6.05
CA ASP A 93 9.08 -2.37 7.14
C ASP A 93 8.14 -1.21 7.53
N ALA A 94 7.34 -0.71 6.58
CA ALA A 94 6.28 0.28 6.76
C ALA A 94 5.11 0.03 5.79
N VAL A 95 3.91 0.50 6.14
CA VAL A 95 2.69 0.35 5.34
C VAL A 95 2.08 1.72 5.08
N ILE A 96 1.84 2.05 3.81
CA ILE A 96 1.07 3.22 3.38
C ILE A 96 -0.28 2.72 2.85
N VAL A 97 -1.36 3.25 3.40
CA VAL A 97 -2.74 2.93 3.02
C VAL A 97 -3.33 4.13 2.29
N ILE A 98 -3.69 3.95 1.03
CA ILE A 98 -4.27 4.99 0.18
C ILE A 98 -5.73 4.66 -0.11
N GLY A 99 -6.63 5.60 0.17
CA GLY A 99 -8.06 5.41 -0.10
C GLY A 99 -8.72 4.33 0.79
N GLY A 100 -9.90 3.87 0.37
CA GLY A 100 -10.72 2.95 1.17
C GLY A 100 -11.46 1.87 0.38
N SER A 101 -11.19 0.60 0.72
CA SER A 101 -12.05 -0.55 0.41
C SER A 101 -11.99 -1.58 1.53
N TRP A 102 -12.82 -2.62 1.46
CA TRP A 102 -12.78 -3.74 2.41
C TRP A 102 -11.43 -4.47 2.42
N GLY A 103 -10.82 -4.70 1.25
CA GLY A 103 -9.49 -5.30 1.15
C GLY A 103 -8.44 -4.42 1.81
N THR A 104 -8.49 -3.12 1.54
CA THR A 104 -7.62 -2.10 2.12
C THR A 104 -7.77 -2.00 3.64
N LEU A 105 -9.01 -2.10 4.15
CA LEU A 105 -9.28 -2.13 5.59
C LEU A 105 -8.70 -3.40 6.25
N SER A 106 -8.78 -4.54 5.58
CA SER A 106 -8.17 -5.79 6.03
C SER A 106 -6.65 -5.66 6.18
N GLU A 107 -5.98 -5.05 5.20
CA GLU A 107 -4.53 -4.78 5.25
C GLU A 107 -4.18 -3.80 6.39
N LEU A 108 -4.96 -2.73 6.56
CA LEU A 108 -4.82 -1.78 7.66
C LEU A 108 -4.95 -2.46 9.03
N ALA A 109 -5.97 -3.31 9.19
CA ALA A 109 -6.21 -4.04 10.44
C ALA A 109 -5.08 -5.05 10.72
N LEU A 110 -4.61 -5.77 9.69
CA LEU A 110 -3.47 -6.69 9.82
C LEU A 110 -2.18 -5.96 10.21
N ALA A 111 -1.94 -4.76 9.67
CA ALA A 111 -0.76 -3.95 9.98
C ALA A 111 -0.79 -3.49 11.44
N ASN A 112 -1.91 -2.95 11.91
CA ASN A 112 -2.08 -2.56 13.30
C ASN A 112 -2.01 -3.77 14.25
N ARG A 113 -2.61 -4.91 13.87
CA ARG A 113 -2.54 -6.15 14.66
C ARG A 113 -1.13 -6.73 14.73
N ARG A 114 -0.32 -6.57 13.68
CA ARG A 114 1.08 -7.02 13.67
C ARG A 114 1.89 -6.32 14.77
N GLY A 115 1.66 -5.03 14.99
CA GLY A 115 2.42 -4.20 15.93
C GLY A 115 3.86 -3.93 15.48
N GLY A 116 4.41 -2.77 15.85
CA GLY A 116 5.80 -2.40 15.55
C GLY A 116 6.11 -2.10 14.08
N VAL A 117 5.09 -2.11 13.20
CA VAL A 117 5.20 -1.60 11.82
C VAL A 117 4.61 -0.19 11.78
N ARG A 118 5.26 0.71 11.05
CA ARG A 118 4.75 2.07 10.88
C ARG A 118 3.62 2.05 9.87
N VAL A 119 2.44 2.53 10.27
CA VAL A 119 1.25 2.61 9.42
C VAL A 119 0.96 4.07 9.13
N VAL A 120 0.78 4.39 7.86
CA VAL A 120 0.49 5.74 7.36
C VAL A 120 -0.77 5.67 6.52
N THR A 121 -1.69 6.62 6.69
CA THR A 121 -2.94 6.69 5.92
C THR A 121 -2.99 7.97 5.09
N LEU A 122 -3.33 7.87 3.80
CA LEU A 122 -3.48 8.98 2.87
C LEU A 122 -4.85 8.90 2.19
N GLY A 123 -5.77 9.78 2.59
CA GLY A 123 -7.16 9.71 2.13
C GLY A 123 -7.90 8.42 2.52
N GLY A 124 -7.39 7.69 3.53
CA GLY A 124 -7.89 6.38 3.93
C GLY A 124 -8.94 6.41 5.05
N TRP A 125 -9.14 5.23 5.67
CA TRP A 125 -10.14 5.03 6.72
C TRP A 125 -9.90 5.87 7.98
N GLN A 126 -11.00 6.33 8.57
CA GLN A 126 -11.06 6.73 9.98
C GLN A 126 -11.75 5.60 10.74
N VAL A 127 -11.05 5.01 11.72
CA VAL A 127 -11.58 3.90 12.52
C VAL A 127 -12.12 4.45 13.82
N LEU A 128 -13.36 4.09 14.15
CA LEU A 128 -14.00 4.44 15.41
C LEU A 128 -14.22 3.17 16.24
N ASP A 129 -14.14 3.27 17.56
CA ASP A 129 -14.49 2.18 18.47
C ASP A 129 -16.02 2.12 18.71
N ALA A 130 -16.44 1.26 19.63
CA ALA A 130 -17.85 1.04 19.94
C ALA A 130 -18.53 2.28 20.57
N ASP A 131 -17.75 3.18 21.17
CA ASP A 131 -18.22 4.40 21.80
C ASP A 131 -18.19 5.60 20.83
N GLY A 132 -17.72 5.38 19.60
CA GLY A 132 -17.58 6.41 18.56
C GLY A 132 -16.27 7.20 18.66
N GLU A 133 -15.36 6.81 19.54
CA GLU A 133 -14.07 7.46 19.73
C GLU A 133 -13.07 7.00 18.66
N ARG A 134 -12.15 7.89 18.27
CA ARG A 134 -11.16 7.57 17.23
C ARG A 134 -10.14 6.57 17.74
N VAL A 135 -9.96 5.49 16.98
CA VAL A 135 -8.88 4.53 17.17
C VAL A 135 -7.66 5.02 16.41
N ASP A 136 -6.50 5.05 17.08
CA ASP A 136 -5.22 5.26 16.41
C ASP A 136 -4.92 4.07 15.49
N ALA A 137 -5.13 4.29 14.19
CA ALA A 137 -4.91 3.30 13.15
C ALA A 137 -3.65 3.61 12.31
N GLY A 138 -2.85 4.60 12.72
CA GLY A 138 -1.66 5.06 12.00
C GLY A 138 -1.60 6.58 11.82
N ILE A 139 -0.48 7.02 11.24
CA ILE A 139 -0.17 8.42 11.00
C ILE A 139 -0.99 8.92 9.81
N ALA A 140 -1.87 9.89 10.05
CA ALA A 140 -2.60 10.55 8.97
C ALA A 140 -1.68 11.50 8.19
N ALA A 141 -1.55 11.26 6.90
CA ALA A 141 -0.84 12.11 5.94
C ALA A 141 -1.82 12.87 5.05
N ALA A 142 -1.46 14.10 4.71
CA ALA A 142 -2.28 14.97 3.86
C ALA A 142 -1.82 14.97 2.39
N THR A 143 -0.58 14.55 2.14
CA THR A 143 0.04 14.55 0.80
C THR A 143 0.90 13.30 0.59
N PRO A 144 1.21 12.93 -0.67
CA PRO A 144 2.16 11.87 -0.97
C PRO A 144 3.53 12.04 -0.28
N GLU A 145 4.06 13.25 -0.24
CA GLU A 145 5.36 13.57 0.37
C GLU A 145 5.35 13.29 1.88
N SER A 146 4.34 13.85 2.59
CA SER A 146 4.19 13.61 4.02
C SER A 146 3.95 12.13 4.34
N ALA A 147 3.26 11.40 3.45
CA ALA A 147 3.05 9.97 3.62
C ALA A 147 4.36 9.18 3.50
N VAL A 148 5.20 9.51 2.52
CA VAL A 148 6.49 8.86 2.30
C VAL A 148 7.49 9.22 3.41
N ASP A 149 7.59 10.49 3.80
CA ASP A 149 8.47 10.89 4.90
C ASP A 149 8.08 10.22 6.23
N ALA A 150 6.78 10.14 6.51
CA ALA A 150 6.28 9.40 7.66
C ALA A 150 6.68 7.92 7.60
N ALA A 151 6.49 7.26 6.45
CA ALA A 151 6.80 5.84 6.28
C ALA A 151 8.31 5.55 6.40
N LEU A 152 9.16 6.44 5.90
CA LEU A 152 10.62 6.32 5.95
C LEU A 152 11.23 6.75 7.30
N GLY A 153 10.41 7.24 8.24
CA GLY A 153 10.88 7.67 9.57
C GLY A 153 11.68 8.97 9.53
N ARG A 154 11.37 9.87 8.58
CA ARG A 154 12.03 11.18 8.42
C ARG A 154 11.31 12.32 9.14
N MET A 155 10.25 12.01 9.88
CA MET A 155 9.46 12.91 10.73
C MET A 155 9.80 12.75 12.20
#